data_AF-A0A7Z8QBN8-F1
#
_entry.id   AF-A0A7Z8QBN8-F1
#
_cell.length_a   1.000
_cell.length_b   1.000
_cell.length_c   1.000
_cell.angle_alpha   90.00
_cell.angle_beta   90.00
_cell.angle_gamma   90.00
#
_symmetry.space_group_name_H-M   'P 1'
#
loop_
_entity.id
_entity.type
_entity.pdbx_description
1 polymer ?
#
loop_
_entity_poly.entity_id
_entity_poly.type
_entity_poly.pdbx_seq_one_letter_code
_entity_poly.pdbx_strand_id
1 'polypeptide(L)'
;RVSHGCIRMYPEDIDTLFPLITVGTPVSIVNQAVKVAWAGDSLYIEVHPPLENHQTDNLLDIALDLIEQANNGVLPILDGSALNDALTERKGLPIKIFEQASIQTTETSN
;
A
#
# COMPACT_ATOMS: atom_id res chain seq x y z
N ARG A 1 5.88 -12.77 -20.49
CA ARG A 1 6.26 -11.35 -20.76
C ARG A 1 6.83 -11.20 -22.17
N VAL A 2 6.60 -10.07 -22.85
CA VAL A 2 7.29 -9.68 -24.09
C VAL A 2 8.53 -8.84 -23.76
N SER A 3 9.66 -9.15 -24.39
CA SER A 3 10.98 -8.57 -24.11
C SER A 3 11.28 -7.25 -24.83
N HIS A 4 10.28 -6.57 -25.40
CA HIS A 4 10.49 -5.47 -26.36
C HIS A 4 9.89 -4.12 -25.92
N GLY A 5 10.37 -3.58 -24.80
CA GLY A 5 10.46 -2.13 -24.59
C GLY A 5 9.36 -1.44 -23.76
N CYS A 6 9.84 -0.58 -22.84
CA CYS A 6 9.21 0.55 -22.14
C CYS A 6 7.84 0.37 -21.45
N ILE A 7 7.54 1.26 -20.49
CA ILE A 7 6.21 1.38 -19.87
C ILE A 7 5.20 1.76 -20.97
N ARG A 8 4.05 1.07 -21.01
CA ARG A 8 2.98 1.30 -21.98
C ARG A 8 1.68 1.57 -21.25
N MET A 9 0.88 2.49 -21.78
CA MET A 9 -0.45 2.83 -21.28
C MET A 9 -1.46 2.75 -22.43
N TYR A 10 -2.76 2.74 -22.12
CA TYR A 10 -3.78 2.85 -23.15
C TYR A 10 -3.70 4.23 -23.84
N PRO A 11 -4.06 4.33 -25.13
CA PRO A 11 -4.02 5.60 -25.87
C PRO A 11 -4.73 6.76 -25.15
N GLU A 12 -5.89 6.49 -24.57
CA GLU A 12 -6.68 7.46 -23.80
C GLU A 12 -5.96 7.99 -22.54
N ASP A 13 -5.20 7.12 -21.87
CA ASP A 13 -4.46 7.48 -20.65
C ASP A 13 -3.24 8.34 -20.99
N ILE A 14 -2.50 8.00 -22.05
CA ILE A 14 -1.33 8.79 -22.46
C ILE A 14 -1.72 10.16 -23.01
N ASP A 15 -2.83 10.26 -23.75
CA ASP A 15 -3.36 11.53 -24.25
C ASP A 15 -3.70 12.49 -23.10
N THR A 16 -4.15 11.94 -21.96
CA THR A 16 -4.45 12.72 -20.75
C THR A 16 -3.19 13.09 -19.97
N LEU A 17 -2.23 12.17 -19.84
CA LEU A 17 -1.01 12.40 -19.05
C LEU A 17 0.00 13.32 -19.74
N PHE A 18 0.18 13.19 -21.06
CA PHE A 18 1.20 13.91 -21.83
C PHE A 18 1.19 15.45 -21.65
N PRO A 19 0.04 16.15 -21.68
CA PRO A 19 0.02 17.61 -21.48
C PRO A 19 0.26 18.04 -20.02
N LEU A 20 0.17 17.13 -19.04
CA LEU A 20 0.35 17.44 -17.62
C LEU A 20 1.81 17.39 -17.16
N ILE A 21 2.71 16.83 -17.97
CA ILE A 21 4.11 16.61 -17.63
C ILE A 21 5.05 17.53 -18.41
N THR A 22 6.12 17.99 -17.77
CA THR A 22 7.14 18.83 -18.40
C THR A 22 8.40 18.03 -18.73
N VAL A 23 9.16 18.48 -19.73
CA VAL A 23 10.48 17.88 -20.00
C VAL A 23 11.38 18.05 -18.76
N GLY A 24 11.97 16.96 -18.30
CA GLY A 24 12.79 16.93 -17.08
C GLY A 24 12.04 16.50 -15.82
N THR A 25 10.74 16.20 -15.89
CA THR A 25 10.00 15.60 -14.76
C THR A 25 10.68 14.29 -14.31
N PRO A 26 11.08 14.16 -13.03
CA PRO A 26 11.71 12.95 -12.51
C PRO A 26 10.78 11.75 -12.57
N VAL A 27 11.33 10.58 -12.90
CA VAL A 27 10.60 9.31 -12.93
C VAL A 27 11.23 8.34 -11.94
N SER A 28 10.41 7.78 -11.05
CA SER A 28 10.80 6.74 -10.10
C SER A 28 10.04 5.45 -10.40
N ILE A 29 10.76 4.33 -10.48
CA ILE A 29 10.18 3.00 -10.68
C ILE A 29 10.37 2.24 -9.37
N VAL A 30 9.26 1.88 -8.73
CA VAL A 30 9.25 1.12 -7.47
C VAL A 30 8.56 -0.22 -7.68
N ASN A 31 9.01 -1.24 -6.96
CA ASN A 31 8.36 -2.54 -6.90
C ASN A 31 7.89 -2.79 -5.46
N GLN A 32 6.63 -2.47 -5.19
CA GLN A 32 6.04 -2.54 -3.86
C GLN A 32 4.80 -3.44 -3.91
N ALA A 33 5.00 -4.73 -3.67
CA ALA A 33 3.91 -5.71 -3.60
C ALA A 33 3.01 -5.51 -2.37
N VAL A 34 3.55 -4.92 -1.30
CA VAL A 34 2.83 -4.58 -0.07
C VAL A 34 2.81 -3.07 0.08
N LYS A 35 1.63 -2.51 0.35
CA LYS A 35 1.44 -1.09 0.68
C LYS A 35 0.63 -1.00 1.97
N VAL A 36 1.00 -0.06 2.83
CA VAL A 36 0.34 0.21 4.11
C VAL A 36 0.07 1.70 4.21
N ALA A 37 -1.14 2.09 4.60
CA ALA A 37 -1.50 3.50 4.74
C ALA A 37 -2.62 3.70 5.76
N TRP A 38 -2.60 4.87 6.40
CA TRP A 38 -3.72 5.37 7.20
C TRP A 38 -4.80 5.98 6.32
N ALA A 39 -6.05 5.69 6.66
CA ALA A 39 -7.21 6.43 6.18
C ALA A 39 -8.11 6.74 7.38
N GLY A 40 -8.09 8.01 7.82
CA GLY A 40 -8.68 8.40 9.10
C GLY A 40 -7.99 7.69 10.27
N ASP A 41 -8.78 7.14 11.19
CA ASP A 41 -8.31 6.39 12.35
C ASP A 41 -8.11 4.89 12.06
N SER A 42 -8.06 4.48 10.80
CA SER A 42 -7.90 3.08 10.40
C SER A 42 -6.64 2.87 9.56
N LEU A 43 -5.91 1.80 9.87
CA LEU A 43 -4.75 1.35 9.11
C LEU A 43 -5.15 0.25 8.14
N TYR A 44 -4.76 0.43 6.88
CA TYR A 44 -5.06 -0.50 5.79
C TYR A 44 -3.79 -1.10 5.21
N ILE A 45 -3.91 -2.34 4.74
CA ILE A 45 -2.89 -3.03 3.94
C ILE A 45 -3.47 -3.43 2.58
N GLU A 46 -2.68 -3.29 1.53
CA GLU A 46 -2.99 -3.76 0.18
C GLU A 46 -1.83 -4.63 -0.33
N VAL A 47 -2.15 -5.85 -0.75
CA VAL A 47 -1.14 -6.84 -1.17
C VAL A 47 -1.43 -7.33 -2.59
N HIS A 48 -0.41 -7.25 -3.45
CA HIS A 48 -0.41 -7.74 -4.83
C HIS A 48 0.45 -9.00 -4.98
N PRO A 49 0.17 -9.84 -5.99
CA PRO A 49 1.10 -10.90 -6.36
C PRO A 49 2.45 -10.29 -6.78
N PRO A 50 3.58 -10.83 -6.31
CA PRO A 50 4.87 -10.31 -6.70
C PRO A 50 5.14 -10.56 -8.18
N LEU A 51 5.96 -9.70 -8.79
CA LEU A 51 6.40 -9.87 -10.17
C LEU A 51 7.21 -11.17 -10.33
N GLU A 52 7.03 -11.89 -11.44
CA GLU A 52 7.81 -13.09 -11.76
C GLU A 52 9.32 -12.82 -11.67
N ASN A 53 10.06 -13.70 -10.98
CA ASN A 53 11.47 -13.59 -10.55
C ASN A 53 11.76 -12.76 -9.28
N HIS A 54 10.75 -12.18 -8.64
CA HIS A 54 10.86 -11.63 -7.29
C HIS A 54 10.14 -12.57 -6.31
N GLN A 55 10.79 -13.69 -5.95
CA GLN A 55 10.32 -14.49 -4.83
C GLN A 55 10.34 -13.61 -3.58
N THR A 56 9.16 -13.34 -3.05
CA THR A 56 9.01 -12.61 -1.81
C THR A 56 8.83 -13.66 -0.73
N ASP A 57 9.89 -14.43 -0.47
CA ASP A 57 9.91 -15.47 0.58
C ASP A 57 9.67 -14.90 1.98
N ASN A 58 9.47 -13.58 2.09
CA ASN A 58 9.28 -12.86 3.31
C ASN A 58 8.22 -11.73 3.26
N LEU A 59 7.05 -12.00 2.67
CA LEU A 59 5.96 -11.01 2.62
C LEU A 59 5.47 -10.57 4.00
N LEU A 60 5.50 -11.49 4.99
CA LEU A 60 5.07 -11.18 6.34
C LEU A 60 6.00 -10.17 7.01
N ASP A 61 7.32 -10.37 6.98
CA ASP A 61 8.23 -9.42 7.63
C ASP A 61 8.18 -8.05 6.93
N ILE A 62 8.09 -8.03 5.60
CA ILE A 62 7.90 -6.77 4.85
C ILE A 62 6.62 -6.06 5.31
N ALA A 63 5.52 -6.79 5.49
CA ALA A 63 4.27 -6.20 5.95
C ALA A 63 4.40 -5.64 7.37
N LEU A 64 5.01 -6.39 8.30
CA LEU A 64 5.22 -5.95 9.68
C LEU A 64 6.13 -4.71 9.75
N ASP A 65 7.23 -4.70 9.00
CA ASP A 65 8.14 -3.55 8.92
C ASP A 65 7.42 -2.30 8.40
N LEU A 66 6.57 -2.45 7.38
CA LEU A 66 5.79 -1.34 6.81
C LEU A 66 4.70 -0.85 7.76
N ILE A 67 4.07 -1.76 8.50
CA ILE A 67 3.07 -1.42 9.53
C ILE A 67 3.73 -0.63 10.66
N GLU A 68 4.87 -1.10 11.15
CA GLU A 68 5.64 -0.41 12.19
C GLU A 68 6.05 0.98 11.72
N GLN A 69 6.59 1.11 10.50
CA GLN A 69 6.94 2.40 9.90
C GLN A 69 5.73 3.33 9.77
N ALA A 70 4.59 2.82 9.31
CA ALA A 70 3.36 3.59 9.17
C ALA A 70 2.75 4.01 10.52
N ASN A 71 3.06 3.28 11.59
CA ASN A 71 2.59 3.53 12.95
C ASN A 71 3.71 4.06 13.87
N ASN A 72 4.54 4.96 13.34
CA ASN A 72 5.56 5.71 14.09
C ASN A 72 6.57 4.85 14.86
N GLY A 73 6.96 3.70 14.32
CA GLY A 73 7.93 2.80 14.97
C GLY A 73 7.32 1.90 16.05
N VAL A 74 5.99 1.77 16.08
CA VAL A 74 5.29 0.90 17.03
C VAL A 74 4.43 -0.08 16.27
N LEU A 75 4.56 -1.38 16.57
CA LEU A 75 3.64 -2.37 16.04
C LEU A 75 2.34 -2.39 16.87
N PRO A 76 1.18 -2.03 16.30
CA PRO A 76 -0.09 -2.05 17.04
C PRO A 76 -0.63 -3.48 17.19
N ILE A 77 -1.69 -3.64 17.98
CA ILE A 77 -2.43 -4.92 18.05
C ILE A 77 -3.26 -5.04 16.77
N LEU A 78 -2.82 -5.90 15.86
CA LEU A 78 -3.43 -6.10 14.55
C LEU A 78 -4.57 -7.12 14.58
N ASP A 79 -5.50 -6.97 13.63
CA ASP A 79 -6.36 -8.07 13.21
C ASP A 79 -5.52 -9.08 12.40
N GLY A 80 -5.06 -10.12 13.10
CA GLY A 80 -4.22 -11.17 12.51
C GLY A 80 -4.95 -11.99 11.42
N SER A 81 -6.28 -12.11 11.48
CA SER A 81 -7.05 -12.80 10.45
C SER A 81 -7.05 -11.97 9.17
N ALA A 82 -7.39 -10.69 9.28
CA ALA A 82 -7.42 -9.78 8.14
C ALA A 82 -6.04 -9.63 7.49
N LEU A 83 -4.97 -9.57 8.29
CA LEU A 83 -3.60 -9.55 7.78
C LEU A 83 -3.25 -10.83 7.03
N ASN A 84 -3.54 -11.99 7.61
CA ASN A 84 -3.27 -13.29 6.99
C ASN A 84 -4.03 -13.46 5.67
N ASP A 85 -5.29 -13.03 5.63
CA ASP A 85 -6.13 -13.09 4.44
C ASP A 85 -5.54 -12.22 3.33
N ALA A 86 -5.12 -10.99 3.65
CA ALA A 86 -4.47 -10.09 2.70
C ALA A 86 -3.19 -10.70 2.10
N LEU A 87 -2.32 -11.28 2.95
CA LEU A 87 -1.04 -11.88 2.55
C LEU A 87 -1.21 -13.17 1.75
N THR A 88 -2.27 -13.93 2.02
CA THR A 88 -2.55 -15.20 1.32
C THR A 88 -3.22 -14.94 -0.02
N GLU A 89 -4.32 -14.17 -0.01
CA GLU A 89 -5.18 -13.99 -1.18
C GLU A 89 -4.58 -13.02 -2.20
N ARG A 90 -3.86 -11.99 -1.76
CA ARG A 90 -3.13 -11.03 -2.62
C ARG A 90 -4.00 -10.45 -3.74
N LYS A 91 -5.21 -10.05 -3.39
CA LYS A 91 -6.23 -9.54 -4.33
C LYS A 91 -5.99 -8.10 -4.80
N GLY A 92 -5.02 -7.39 -4.24
CA GLY A 92 -4.77 -5.98 -4.54
C GLY A 92 -5.87 -5.05 -4.02
N LEU A 93 -6.66 -5.49 -3.04
CA LEU A 93 -7.71 -4.69 -2.40
C LEU A 93 -7.24 -4.24 -1.02
N PRO A 94 -7.48 -2.97 -0.63
CA PRO A 94 -7.19 -2.50 0.72
C PRO A 94 -8.07 -3.20 1.77
N ILE A 95 -7.45 -3.75 2.81
CA ILE A 95 -8.11 -4.42 3.93
C ILE A 95 -7.71 -3.71 5.23
N LYS A 96 -8.69 -3.40 6.08
CA LYS A 96 -8.44 -2.79 7.40
C LYS A 96 -7.81 -3.83 8.32
N ILE A 97 -6.70 -3.47 8.96
CA ILE A 97 -5.94 -4.35 9.88
C ILE A 97 -5.79 -3.78 11.28
N PHE A 98 -6.09 -2.49 11.47
CA PHE A 98 -6.07 -1.85 12.78
C PHE A 98 -6.98 -0.62 12.76
N GLU A 99 -7.51 -0.26 13.93
CA GLU A 99 -8.27 0.97 14.15
C GLU A 99 -7.83 1.58 15.47
N GLN A 100 -7.40 2.84 15.41
CA GLN A 100 -7.01 3.59 16.58
C GLN A 100 -8.28 4.09 17.30
N ALA A 101 -8.35 3.87 18.60
CA ALA A 101 -9.43 4.45 19.39
C ALA A 101 -9.30 5.98 19.37
N SER A 102 -10.24 6.66 18.71
CA SER A 102 -10.38 8.11 18.81
C SER A 102 -10.87 8.46 20.23
N ILE A 103 -10.08 9.19 21.01
CA ILE A 103 -10.58 9.77 22.26
C ILE A 103 -11.60 10.83 21.88
N GLN A 104 -12.89 10.54 22.07
CA GLN A 104 -13.93 11.56 22.00
C GLN A 104 -13.74 12.49 23.21
N THR A 105 -13.15 13.66 23.00
CA THR A 105 -13.14 14.74 24.00
C THR A 105 -14.58 15.05 24.34
N THR A 106 -15.03 14.58 25.50
CA THR A 106 -16.33 14.95 26.04
C THR A 106 -16.16 16.39 26.52
N GLU A 107 -16.57 17.36 25.71
CA GLU A 107 -16.72 18.76 26.13
C GLU A 107 -17.73 18.81 27.28
N THR A 108 -17.22 18.73 28.52
CA THR A 108 -17.99 19.10 29.70
C THR A 108 -17.93 20.61 29.80
N SER A 109 -18.94 21.28 29.26
CA SER A 109 -19.30 22.64 29.61
C SER A 109 -19.52 22.70 31.12
N ASN A 110 -18.73 23.49 31.85
CA ASN A 110 -19.09 24.01 33.15
C ASN A 110 -18.50 25.42 33.33
#